data_AF-A0A1Z9Y6F1-F1
#
_entry.id   AF-A0A1Z9Y6F1-F1
#
_cell.length_a   1.000
_cell.length_b   1.000
_cell.length_c   1.000
_cell.angle_alpha   90.00
_cell.angle_beta   90.00
_cell.angle_gamma   90.00
#
_symmetry.space_group_name_H-M   'P 1'
#
loop_
_entity.id
_entity.type
_entity.pdbx_description
1 polymer ?
#
loop_
_entity_poly.entity_id
_entity_poly.type
_entity_poly.pdbx_seq_one_letter_code
_entity_poly.pdbx_strand_id
1 'polypeptide(L)' 'MSEEKPKPTQTQMILWAIPAVAGILFTIVALVLHKGVEWGLGGTLFGFLYFLLRYGAYGVETPDQ' A
#
# COMPACT_ATOMS: atom_id res chain seq x y z
N MET A 1 27.39 -4.08 -14.05
CA MET A 1 26.55 -2.89 -14.36
C MET A 1 25.32 -3.04 -13.51
N SER A 2 25.10 -2.16 -12.53
CA SER A 2 23.84 -2.18 -11.79
C SER A 2 22.78 -1.69 -12.75
N GLU A 3 22.02 -2.62 -13.31
CA GLU A 3 20.81 -2.29 -14.06
C GLU A 3 19.82 -1.74 -13.05
N GLU A 4 19.81 -0.41 -12.86
CA GLU A 4 18.76 0.25 -12.08
C GLU A 4 17.42 -0.17 -12.68
N LYS A 5 16.68 -1.03 -11.96
CA LYS A 5 15.31 -1.39 -12.34
C LYS A 5 14.53 -0.09 -12.55
N PRO A 6 13.78 0.04 -13.66
CA PRO A 6 13.05 1.26 -13.94
C PRO A 6 12.12 1.56 -12.77
N LYS A 7 12.16 2.79 -12.24
CA LYS A 7 11.30 3.21 -11.13
C LYS A 7 9.84 2.82 -11.42
N PRO A 8 9.07 2.44 -10.39
CA PRO A 8 7.68 2.07 -10.58
C PRO A 8 6.93 3.16 -11.32
N THR A 9 6.16 2.75 -12.33
CA THR A 9 5.39 3.69 -13.15
C THR A 9 4.30 4.35 -12.30
N GLN A 10 3.84 5.54 -12.67
CA GLN A 10 2.74 6.20 -11.97
C GLN A 10 1.51 5.28 -11.85
N THR A 11 1.20 4.53 -12.90
CA THR A 11 0.11 3.54 -12.89
C THR A 11 0.28 2.47 -11.81
N GLN A 12 1.49 1.94 -11.63
CA GLN A 12 1.78 0.94 -10.60
C GLN A 12 1.65 1.54 -9.20
N MET A 13 2.17 2.74 -8.98
CA MET A 13 2.05 3.43 -7.70
C MET A 13 0.58 3.70 -7.34
N ILE A 14 -0.22 4.14 -8.32
CA ILE A 14 -1.66 4.34 -8.13
C ILE A 14 -2.33 3.01 -7.77
N LEU A 15 -2.04 1.93 -8.50
CA LEU A 15 -2.62 0.62 -8.25
C LEU A 15 -2.31 0.12 -6.83
N TRP A 16 -1.08 0.31 -6.36
CA TRP A 16 -0.66 -0.10 -5.03
C TRP A 16 -1.24 0.77 -3.91
N ALA A 17 -1.62 2.01 -4.21
CA ALA A 17 -2.22 2.91 -3.24
C ALA A 17 -3.71 2.60 -2.98
N ILE A 18 -4.39 1.90 -3.91
CA ILE A 18 -5.83 1.58 -3.81
C ILE A 18 -6.21 0.97 -2.44
N PRO A 19 -5.51 -0.04 -1.91
CA PRO A 19 -5.85 -0.62 -0.60
C PRO A 19 -5.72 0.37 0.55
N ALA A 20 -4.71 1.25 0.54
CA ALA A 20 -4.53 2.29 1.56
C ALA A 20 -5.67 3.31 1.50
N VAL A 21 -6.01 3.77 0.29
CA VAL A 21 -7.12 4.72 0.08
C VAL A 21 -8.46 4.11 0.49
N ALA A 22 -8.72 2.85 0.12
CA ALA A 22 -9.93 2.13 0.53
C ALA A 22 -10.03 1.99 2.05
N GLY A 23 -8.91 1.67 2.73
CA GLY A 23 -8.84 1.61 4.19
C GLY A 23 -9.15 2.96 4.84
N ILE A 24 -8.59 4.05 4.32
CA ILE A 24 -8.87 5.41 4.82
C ILE A 24 -10.35 5.75 4.67
N LEU A 25 -10.94 5.52 3.48
CA LEU A 25 -12.35 5.79 3.23
C LEU A 25 -13.25 5.00 4.16
N PHE A 26 -12.96 3.71 4.34
CA PHE A 26 -13.69 2.87 5.30
C PHE A 26 -13.55 3.40 6.73
N THR A 27 -12.35 3.82 7.14
CA THR A 27 -12.11 4.38 8.48
C THR A 27 -12.91 5.65 8.72
N ILE A 28 -12.98 6.55 7.73
CA ILE A 28 -13.79 7.77 7.81
C ILE A 28 -15.26 7.40 8.02
N VAL A 29 -15.80 6.44 7.26
CA VAL A 29 -17.18 5.96 7.44
C VAL A 29 -17.38 5.32 8.81
N ALA A 30 -16.45 4.49 9.26
CA ALA A 30 -16.49 3.83 10.56
C ALA A 30 -16.46 4.84 11.73
N LEU A 31 -15.72 5.94 11.58
CA LEU A 31 -15.70 7.05 12.55
C LEU A 31 -17.05 7.76 12.60
N VAL A 32 -17.66 8.08 11.46
CA VAL A 32 -19.00 8.68 11.40
C VAL A 32 -20.04 7.78 12.06
N LEU A 33 -19.98 6.47 11.78
CA LEU A 33 -20.90 5.47 12.34
C LEU A 33 -20.56 5.07 13.78
N HIS A 34 -19.46 5.55 14.35
CA HIS A 34 -18.94 5.18 15.68
C HIS A 34 -18.85 3.65 15.89
N LYS A 35 -18.60 2.91 14.80
CA LYS A 35 -18.61 1.44 14.80
C LYS A 35 -17.54 0.93 13.85
N GLY A 36 -16.71 0.01 14.34
CA GLY A 36 -15.72 -0.67 13.52
C GLY A 36 -14.51 0.18 13.17
N VAL A 37 -14.21 1.22 13.94
CA VAL A 37 -13.02 2.08 13.75
C VAL A 37 -11.73 1.26 13.80
N GLU A 38 -11.65 0.28 14.71
CA GLU A 38 -10.50 -0.64 14.82
C GLU A 38 -10.25 -1.41 13.51
N TRP A 39 -11.32 -1.90 12.87
CA TRP A 39 -11.23 -2.57 11.58
C TRP A 39 -10.78 -1.62 10.47
N GLY A 40 -11.21 -0.36 10.51
CA GLY A 40 -10.76 0.64 9.55
C GLY A 40 -9.30 1.02 9.71
N LEU A 41 -8.86 1.25 10.95
CA LEU A 41 -7.46 1.52 11.25
C LEU A 41 -6.58 0.33 10.85
N GLY A 42 -7.03 -0.91 11.13
CA GLY A 42 -6.35 -2.12 10.67
C GLY A 42 -6.26 -2.22 9.15
N GLY A 43 -7.36 -1.95 8.43
CA GLY A 43 -7.38 -1.92 6.97
C GLY A 43 -6.49 -0.84 6.37
N THR A 44 -6.46 0.34 6.99
CA THR A 44 -5.58 1.46 6.60
C THR A 44 -4.11 1.08 6.78
N LEU A 45 -3.76 0.53 7.94
CA LEU A 45 -2.40 0.08 8.22
C LEU A 45 -1.97 -1.01 7.24
N PHE A 46 -2.82 -2.00 7.00
CA PHE A 46 -2.57 -3.05 6.00
C PHE A 46 -2.30 -2.47 4.61
N GLY A 47 -3.14 -1.54 4.15
CA GLY A 47 -2.98 -0.92 2.84
C GLY A 47 -1.67 -0.13 2.72
N PHE A 48 -1.27 0.57 3.78
CA PHE A 48 0.01 1.28 3.83
C PHE A 48 1.21 0.32 3.78
N LEU A 49 1.17 -0.75 4.58
CA LEU A 49 2.22 -1.77 4.58
C LEU A 49 2.32 -2.47 3.23
N TYR A 50 1.18 -2.80 2.61
CA TYR A 50 1.16 -3.37 1.26
C TYR A 50 1.83 -2.44 0.25
N PHE A 51 1.53 -1.14 0.27
CA PHE A 51 2.15 -0.15 -0.60
C PHE A 51 3.67 -0.09 -0.38
N LEU A 52 4.12 0.00 0.88
CA LEU A 52 5.53 0.08 1.22
C LEU A 52 6.31 -1.18 0.83
N LEU A 53 5.72 -2.36 1.02
CA LEU A 53 6.32 -3.62 0.60
C LEU A 53 6.44 -3.71 -0.92
N ARG A 54 5.40 -3.31 -1.66
CA ARG A 54 5.45 -3.30 -3.14
C ARG A 54 6.46 -2.29 -3.68
N TYR A 55 6.50 -1.11 -3.08
CA TYR A 55 7.44 -0.06 -3.43
C TYR A 55 8.89 -0.47 -3.09
N GLY A 56 9.11 -1.01 -1.89
CA GLY A 56 10.42 -1.45 -1.41
C GLY A 56 10.95 -2.68 -2.13
N ALA A 57 10.10 -3.68 -2.39
CA ALA A 57 10.48 -4.90 -3.12
C ALA A 57 10.89 -4.63 -4.57
N TYR A 58 10.52 -3.47 -5.14
CA TYR A 58 10.96 -3.08 -6.48
C TYR A 58 12.47 -2.77 -6.53
N GLY A 59 13.06 -2.37 -5.40
CA GLY A 59 14.48 -2.04 -5.27
C GLY A 59 15.38 -3.16 -4.75
N VAL A 60 14.82 -4.33 -4.42
CA VAL A 60 15.61 -5.46 -3.90
C VAL A 60 15.96 -6.40 -5.06
N GLU A 61 17.24 -6.49 -5.39
CA GLU A 61 17.81 -7.62 -6.13
C GLU A 61 17.59 -8.87 -5.26
N THR A 62 16.53 -9.64 -5.53
CA THR A 62 16.57 -11.06 -5.18
C THR A 62 17.66 -11.68 -6.04
N PRO A 63 18.72 -12.27 -5.46
CA PRO A 63 19.71 -13.01 -6.24
C PRO A 63 18.95 -14.00 -7.11
N ASP A 64 19.18 -13.94 -8.42
CA ASP A 64 18.67 -14.96 -9.34
C ASP A 64 19.13 -16.31 -8.81
N GLN A 65 18.17 -17.15 -8.39
CA GLN A 65 18.45 -18.55 -8.13
C GLN A 65 18.69 -19.28 -9.44
#